data_AF-A0A173UA99-F1
#
_entry.id   AF-A0A173UA99-F1
#
_cell.length_a   1.000
_cell.length_b   1.000
_cell.length_c   1.000
_cell.angle_alpha   90.00
_cell.angle_beta   90.00
_cell.angle_gamma   90.00
#
_symmetry.space_group_name_H-M   'P 1'
#
loop_
_entity.id
_entity.type
_entity.pdbx_description
1 polymer ?
#
loop_
_entity_poly.entity_id
_entity_poly.type
_entity_poly.pdbx_seq_one_letter_code
_entity_poly.pdbx_strand_id
1 'polypeptide(L)'
;MPKYEELKAFRKQNLIPEYNDSSSEKTMLHREARALAISRLEESARTEEEFANVISWWDKLDDNRERRERYHEIGRSEVPLEWHASDYILPGNANYDMKEHQKQLLYYVVVRSYSTLQYAELNGKTDRNVRGVRETAIKQIRKKYKTALETRLLHLPWTLTLDEKYFLENGVRTKDEKNSEKQ
;
A
#
# COMPACT_ATOMS: atom_id res chain seq x y z
N MET A 1 -18.56 8.35 4.04
CA MET A 1 -18.90 9.42 3.10
C MET A 1 -18.62 8.98 1.67
N PRO A 2 -19.54 9.26 0.72
CA PRO A 2 -19.31 9.16 -0.71
C PRO A 2 -17.99 9.81 -1.17
N LYS A 3 -17.37 9.22 -2.19
CA LYS A 3 -16.13 9.72 -2.77
C LYS A 3 -16.34 11.14 -3.33
N TYR A 4 -15.51 12.09 -2.90
CA TYR A 4 -15.53 13.50 -3.35
C TYR A 4 -16.74 14.34 -2.91
N GLU A 5 -17.43 13.94 -1.86
CA GLU A 5 -18.57 14.70 -1.33
C GLU A 5 -18.17 16.12 -0.89
N GLU A 6 -16.96 16.27 -0.36
CA GLU A 6 -16.41 17.57 -0.01
C GLU A 6 -16.25 18.53 -1.20
N LEU A 7 -16.07 18.04 -2.43
CA LEU A 7 -16.03 18.90 -3.61
C LEU A 7 -17.41 19.51 -3.93
N LYS A 8 -18.51 18.84 -3.52
CA LYS A 8 -19.85 19.42 -3.61
C LYS A 8 -20.03 20.52 -2.56
N ALA A 9 -19.53 20.30 -1.34
CA ALA A 9 -19.54 21.30 -0.29
C ALA A 9 -18.71 22.55 -0.67
N PHE A 10 -17.49 22.35 -1.20
CA PHE A 10 -16.64 23.43 -1.67
C PHE A 10 -17.26 24.24 -2.81
N ARG A 11 -17.99 23.59 -3.74
CA ARG A 11 -18.75 24.31 -4.78
C ARG A 11 -19.91 25.11 -4.19
N LYS A 12 -20.67 24.53 -3.25
CA LYS A 12 -21.76 25.25 -2.57
C LYS A 12 -21.27 26.49 -1.80
N GLN A 13 -20.03 26.45 -1.31
CA GLN A 13 -19.36 27.55 -0.62
C GLN A 13 -18.57 28.48 -1.57
N ASN A 14 -18.69 28.33 -2.89
CA ASN A 14 -17.95 29.11 -3.91
C ASN A 14 -16.41 29.06 -3.79
N LEU A 15 -15.87 28.02 -3.13
CA LEU A 15 -14.43 27.84 -2.94
C LEU A 15 -13.73 27.29 -4.19
N ILE A 16 -14.45 26.73 -5.15
CA ILE A 16 -13.91 26.17 -6.39
C ILE A 16 -14.77 26.68 -7.56
N PRO A 17 -14.18 27.04 -8.72
CA PRO A 17 -14.94 27.43 -9.90
C PRO A 17 -15.94 26.35 -10.32
N GLU A 18 -17.16 26.75 -10.68
CA GLU A 18 -18.13 25.88 -11.33
C GLU A 18 -17.68 25.65 -12.79
N TYR A 19 -17.04 24.51 -13.04
CA TYR A 19 -16.77 24.10 -14.41
C TYR A 19 -18.05 23.53 -15.04
N ASN A 20 -18.56 24.25 -16.03
CA ASN A 20 -19.56 23.77 -16.97
C ASN A 20 -18.97 22.61 -17.79
N ASP A 21 -19.59 21.44 -17.72
CA ASP A 21 -19.20 20.19 -18.41
C ASP A 21 -19.25 20.28 -19.95
N SER A 22 -19.64 21.43 -20.54
CA SER A 22 -19.90 21.57 -21.98
C SER A 22 -18.93 22.44 -22.79
N SER A 23 -17.97 23.19 -22.22
CA SER A 23 -17.16 24.11 -23.05
C SER A 23 -15.79 24.60 -22.53
N SER A 24 -15.02 23.81 -21.78
CA SER A 24 -13.64 24.23 -21.48
C SER A 24 -12.64 23.08 -21.52
N GLU A 25 -11.57 23.27 -22.29
CA GLU A 25 -10.59 22.27 -22.74
C GLU A 25 -9.69 21.70 -21.63
N LYS A 26 -9.93 22.02 -20.35
CA LYS A 26 -9.19 21.43 -19.23
C LYS A 26 -9.97 21.46 -17.93
N THR A 27 -10.62 20.35 -17.60
CA THR A 27 -11.23 20.14 -16.28
C THR A 27 -10.13 20.02 -15.23
N MET A 28 -10.15 20.88 -14.19
CA MET A 28 -9.19 20.80 -13.08
C MET A 28 -9.22 19.40 -12.44
N LEU A 29 -8.06 18.85 -12.11
CA LEU A 29 -7.99 17.58 -11.39
C LEU A 29 -8.58 17.76 -9.99
N HIS A 30 -9.32 16.77 -9.48
CA HIS A 30 -9.91 16.82 -8.12
C HIS A 30 -8.88 17.13 -7.02
N ARG A 31 -7.62 16.73 -7.20
CA ARG A 31 -6.52 17.06 -6.27
C ARG A 31 -6.24 18.56 -6.26
N GLU A 32 -6.15 19.18 -7.43
CA GLU A 32 -5.88 20.61 -7.57
C GLU A 32 -7.07 21.42 -7.04
N ALA A 33 -8.29 20.95 -7.31
CA ALA A 33 -9.52 21.60 -6.85
C ALA A 33 -9.62 21.61 -5.32
N ARG A 34 -9.25 20.49 -4.66
CA ARG A 34 -9.16 20.43 -3.18
C ARG A 34 -8.07 21.36 -2.64
N ALA A 35 -6.89 21.38 -3.26
CA ALA A 35 -5.80 22.25 -2.83
C ALA A 35 -6.20 23.73 -2.90
N LEU A 36 -6.81 24.15 -4.01
CA LEU A 36 -7.31 25.51 -4.20
C LEU A 36 -8.38 25.90 -3.16
N ALA A 37 -9.31 24.98 -2.85
CA ALA A 37 -10.34 25.23 -1.85
C ALA A 37 -9.75 25.45 -0.45
N ILE A 38 -8.74 24.66 -0.08
CA ILE A 38 -8.07 24.77 1.22
C ILE A 38 -7.30 26.09 1.32
N SER A 39 -6.54 26.47 0.28
CA SER A 39 -5.87 27.77 0.25
C SER A 39 -6.85 28.95 0.36
N ARG A 40 -8.01 28.88 -0.31
CA ARG A 40 -9.05 29.92 -0.19
C ARG A 40 -9.67 29.97 1.21
N LEU A 41 -9.90 28.82 1.83
CA LEU A 41 -10.39 28.76 3.22
C LEU A 41 -9.39 29.43 4.17
N GLU A 42 -8.10 29.14 4.03
CA GLU A 42 -7.02 29.76 4.80
C GLU A 42 -6.95 31.28 4.58
N GLU A 43 -7.01 31.72 3.33
CA GLU A 43 -6.95 33.15 2.98
C GLU A 43 -8.16 33.93 3.49
N SER A 44 -9.33 33.29 3.51
CA SER A 44 -10.61 33.88 3.97
C SER A 44 -10.80 33.84 5.49
N ALA A 45 -10.09 32.95 6.20
CA ALA A 45 -10.27 32.79 7.65
C ALA A 45 -9.89 34.09 8.39
N ARG A 46 -10.85 34.64 9.12
CA ARG A 46 -10.71 35.86 9.95
C ARG A 46 -11.25 35.67 11.36
N THR A 47 -12.04 34.62 11.59
CA THR A 47 -12.66 34.30 12.89
C THR A 47 -12.11 33.00 13.48
N GLU A 48 -12.18 32.85 14.81
CA GLU A 48 -11.72 31.65 15.52
C GLU A 48 -12.43 30.38 15.04
N GLU A 49 -13.71 30.47 14.69
CA GLU A 49 -14.49 29.34 14.15
C GLU A 49 -14.02 28.91 12.75
N GLU A 50 -13.66 29.88 11.89
CA GLU A 50 -13.10 29.59 10.58
C GLU A 50 -11.72 28.94 10.68
N PHE A 51 -10.88 29.39 11.62
CA PHE A 51 -9.60 28.74 11.91
C PHE A 51 -9.78 27.32 12.43
N ALA A 52 -10.76 27.07 13.31
CA ALA A 52 -11.07 25.71 13.77
C ALA A 52 -11.48 24.78 12.62
N ASN A 53 -12.26 25.29 11.65
CA ASN A 53 -12.61 24.54 10.44
C ASN A 53 -11.37 24.24 9.58
N VAL A 54 -10.50 25.22 9.35
CA VAL A 54 -9.22 25.03 8.62
C VAL A 54 -8.35 23.97 9.30
N ILE A 55 -8.20 24.04 10.63
CA ILE A 55 -7.43 23.06 11.41
C ILE A 55 -8.01 21.66 11.23
N SER A 56 -9.33 21.49 11.32
CA SER A 56 -9.96 20.18 11.12
C SER A 56 -9.70 19.57 9.73
N TRP A 57 -9.55 20.43 8.70
CA TRP A 57 -9.15 20.01 7.35
C TRP A 57 -7.69 19.58 7.27
N TRP A 58 -6.80 20.30 7.95
CA TRP A 58 -5.39 19.96 8.06
C TRP A 58 -5.17 18.65 8.82
N ASP A 59 -5.82 18.47 9.97
CA ASP A 59 -5.76 17.21 10.75
C ASP A 59 -6.17 16.02 9.88
N LYS A 60 -7.26 16.17 9.12
CA LYS A 60 -7.72 15.13 8.19
C LYS A 60 -6.74 14.86 7.04
N LEU A 61 -6.03 15.88 6.56
CA LEU A 61 -4.98 15.69 5.55
C LEU A 61 -3.75 15.01 6.15
N ASP A 62 -3.43 15.31 7.40
CA ASP A 62 -2.31 14.73 8.12
C ASP A 62 -2.57 13.28 8.50
N ASP A 63 -3.77 12.92 8.98
CA ASP A 63 -4.21 11.53 9.14
C ASP A 63 -4.04 10.73 7.85
N ASN A 64 -4.35 11.35 6.70
CA ASN A 64 -4.16 10.75 5.39
C ASN A 64 -2.69 10.64 4.98
N ARG A 65 -1.81 11.53 5.48
CA ARG A 65 -0.36 11.46 5.35
C ARG A 65 0.20 10.34 6.21
N GLU A 66 -0.09 10.33 7.50
CA GLU A 66 0.32 9.27 8.43
C GLU A 66 -0.18 7.90 7.98
N ARG A 67 -1.42 7.78 7.50
CA ARG A 67 -1.91 6.51 6.94
C ARG A 67 -1.07 6.07 5.74
N ARG A 68 -0.68 6.98 4.85
CA ARG A 68 0.22 6.64 3.72
C ARG A 68 1.58 6.18 4.21
N GLU A 69 2.12 6.84 5.22
CA GLU A 69 3.41 6.51 5.86
C GLU A 69 3.37 5.16 6.57
N ARG A 70 2.33 4.87 7.35
CA ARG A 70 2.10 3.53 7.94
C ARG A 70 2.01 2.44 6.89
N TYR A 71 1.36 2.69 5.75
CA TYR A 71 1.39 1.73 4.65
C TYR A 71 2.78 1.58 4.00
N HIS A 72 3.60 2.64 4.01
CA HIS A 72 5.01 2.55 3.60
C HIS A 72 5.81 1.66 4.57
N GLU A 73 5.50 1.72 5.87
CA GLU A 73 6.12 0.85 6.89
C GLU A 73 5.60 -0.59 6.85
N ILE A 74 4.29 -0.82 6.68
CA ILE A 74 3.69 -2.15 6.52
C ILE A 74 4.17 -2.84 5.22
N GLY A 75 4.56 -2.05 4.22
CA GLY A 75 5.21 -2.52 3.00
C GLY A 75 6.59 -3.14 3.24
N ARG A 76 7.23 -2.90 4.39
CA ARG A 76 8.40 -3.65 4.89
C ARG A 76 7.88 -4.86 5.66
N SER A 77 7.57 -5.96 4.98
CA SER A 77 7.10 -7.15 5.69
C SER A 77 8.22 -7.73 6.54
N GLU A 78 7.95 -7.95 7.83
CA GLU A 78 8.76 -8.75 8.76
C GLU A 78 8.89 -10.23 8.38
N VAL A 79 8.26 -10.70 7.29
CA VAL A 79 8.51 -12.08 6.82
C VAL A 79 10.01 -12.14 6.53
N PRO A 80 10.79 -12.86 7.34
CA PRO A 80 12.19 -13.03 7.08
C PRO A 80 12.24 -13.94 5.86
N LEU A 81 12.27 -13.34 4.67
CA LEU A 81 13.13 -13.89 3.64
C LEU A 81 14.52 -13.67 4.21
N GLU A 82 14.92 -14.54 5.15
CA GLU A 82 16.29 -14.59 5.63
C GLU A 82 17.15 -14.55 4.38
N TRP A 83 18.09 -13.62 4.36
CA TRP A 83 19.08 -13.53 3.31
C TRP A 83 19.72 -14.93 3.23
N HIS A 84 19.58 -15.62 2.08
CA HIS A 84 19.80 -17.06 1.79
C HIS A 84 18.55 -17.93 1.58
N ALA A 85 17.37 -17.52 2.03
CA ALA A 85 16.10 -18.17 1.67
C ALA A 85 15.72 -17.92 0.20
N SER A 86 16.33 -16.95 -0.49
CA SER A 86 16.22 -16.83 -1.95
C SER A 86 16.65 -18.10 -2.66
N ASP A 87 17.65 -18.80 -2.11
CA ASP A 87 18.25 -19.97 -2.77
C ASP A 87 17.51 -21.27 -2.38
N TYR A 88 16.75 -21.24 -1.27
CA TYR A 88 15.93 -22.38 -0.80
C TYR A 88 14.43 -22.26 -1.10
N ILE A 89 13.85 -21.05 -1.14
CA ILE A 89 12.43 -20.76 -1.41
C ILE A 89 12.19 -20.54 -2.90
N LEU A 90 13.21 -20.09 -3.64
CA LEU A 90 13.20 -20.13 -5.09
C LEU A 90 14.13 -21.27 -5.53
N PRO A 91 13.68 -22.55 -5.51
CA PRO A 91 14.39 -23.54 -6.32
C PRO A 91 14.52 -22.94 -7.73
N GLY A 92 15.62 -23.13 -8.44
CA GLY A 92 15.95 -22.41 -9.70
C GLY A 92 14.86 -22.38 -10.79
N ASN A 93 13.78 -23.12 -10.58
CA ASN A 93 12.51 -23.26 -11.28
C ASN A 93 11.36 -22.35 -10.78
N ALA A 94 11.34 -21.85 -9.54
CA ALA A 94 10.31 -20.90 -9.05
C ALA A 94 10.38 -19.54 -9.77
N ASN A 95 11.54 -19.24 -10.35
CA ASN A 95 11.81 -18.06 -11.15
C ASN A 95 11.15 -18.09 -12.55
N TYR A 96 10.62 -19.22 -13.03
CA TYR A 96 10.11 -19.28 -14.42
C TYR A 96 8.67 -18.76 -14.61
N ASP A 97 7.76 -18.97 -13.65
CA ASP A 97 6.32 -18.63 -13.85
C ASP A 97 5.91 -17.20 -13.49
N MET A 98 6.74 -16.46 -12.75
CA MET A 98 6.39 -15.11 -12.31
C MET A 98 6.67 -14.09 -13.41
N LYS A 99 5.78 -13.10 -13.58
CA LYS A 99 5.98 -12.08 -14.63
C LYS A 99 7.22 -11.23 -14.31
N GLU A 100 7.93 -10.81 -15.35
CA GLU A 100 9.19 -10.06 -15.20
C GLU A 100 9.05 -8.81 -14.32
N HIS A 101 7.98 -8.04 -14.53
CA HIS A 101 7.70 -6.84 -13.73
C HIS A 101 7.40 -7.11 -12.24
N GLN A 102 6.97 -8.33 -11.88
CA GLN A 102 6.77 -8.74 -10.49
C GLN A 102 8.09 -9.12 -9.84
N LYS A 103 8.99 -9.79 -10.57
CA LYS A 103 10.35 -10.08 -10.11
C LYS A 103 11.15 -8.81 -9.90
N GLN A 104 11.11 -7.91 -10.87
CA GLN A 104 11.75 -6.60 -10.78
C GLN A 104 11.26 -5.83 -9.54
N LEU A 105 9.94 -5.80 -9.32
CA LEU A 105 9.35 -5.18 -8.14
C LEU A 105 9.88 -5.78 -6.83
N LEU A 106 9.88 -7.11 -6.71
CA LEU A 106 10.37 -7.79 -5.51
C LEU A 106 11.86 -7.53 -5.28
N TYR A 107 12.67 -7.53 -6.34
CA TYR A 107 14.08 -7.18 -6.24
C TYR A 107 14.28 -5.77 -5.66
N TYR A 108 13.63 -4.76 -6.21
CA TYR A 108 13.81 -3.39 -5.72
C TYR A 108 13.26 -3.20 -4.29
N VAL A 109 12.08 -3.73 -4.00
CA VAL A 109 11.43 -3.51 -2.70
C VAL A 109 12.06 -4.36 -1.59
N VAL A 110 12.42 -5.61 -1.85
CA VAL A 110 12.94 -6.54 -0.84
C VAL A 110 14.47 -6.48 -0.75
N VAL A 111 15.16 -6.56 -1.89
CA VAL A 111 16.64 -6.67 -1.92
C VAL A 111 17.31 -5.29 -1.84
N ARG A 112 16.76 -4.30 -2.54
CA ARG A 112 17.31 -2.92 -2.53
C ARG A 112 16.64 -2.02 -1.48
N SER A 113 15.67 -2.54 -0.74
CA SER A 113 14.92 -1.82 0.30
C SER A 113 14.24 -0.53 -0.17
N TYR A 114 13.85 -0.47 -1.45
CA TYR A 114 13.13 0.69 -1.99
C TYR A 114 11.71 0.73 -1.43
N SER A 115 11.19 1.94 -1.22
CA SER A 115 9.77 2.10 -0.95
C SER A 115 8.95 1.81 -2.21
N THR A 116 7.68 1.42 -2.03
CA THR A 116 6.76 1.21 -3.17
C THR A 116 6.56 2.50 -3.96
N LEU A 117 6.66 3.67 -3.30
CA LEU A 117 6.60 4.99 -3.92
C LEU A 117 7.84 5.24 -4.80
N GLN A 118 9.05 5.01 -4.27
CA GLN A 118 10.30 5.16 -5.02
C GLN A 118 10.32 4.26 -6.26
N TYR A 119 9.89 3.00 -6.11
CA TYR A 119 9.76 2.10 -7.26
C TYR A 119 8.71 2.58 -8.26
N ALA A 120 7.58 3.13 -7.78
CA ALA A 120 6.52 3.67 -8.62
C ALA A 120 7.03 4.86 -9.46
N GLU A 121 7.74 5.80 -8.83
CA GLU A 121 8.33 6.97 -9.48
C GLU A 121 9.34 6.56 -10.57
N LEU A 122 10.25 5.64 -10.26
CA LEU A 122 11.27 5.15 -11.21
C LEU A 122 10.67 4.47 -12.45
N ASN A 123 9.50 3.86 -12.31
CA ASN A 123 8.86 3.10 -13.38
C ASN A 123 7.66 3.83 -14.00
N GLY A 124 7.42 5.10 -13.64
CA GLY A 124 6.27 5.88 -14.12
C GLY A 124 4.91 5.26 -13.78
N LYS A 125 4.81 4.52 -12.67
CA LYS A 125 3.59 3.83 -12.21
C LYS A 125 2.99 4.58 -11.03
N THR A 126 1.71 4.33 -10.74
CA THR A 126 1.11 4.78 -9.49
C THR A 126 1.47 3.82 -8.36
N ASP A 127 1.72 4.36 -7.17
CA ASP A 127 2.02 3.57 -5.98
C ASP A 127 0.89 2.56 -5.66
N ARG A 128 -0.38 2.91 -5.93
CA ARG A 128 -1.52 1.97 -5.84
C ARG A 128 -1.34 0.74 -6.73
N ASN A 129 -0.93 0.94 -7.99
CA ASN A 129 -0.70 -0.16 -8.91
C ASN A 129 0.48 -1.04 -8.42
N VAL A 130 1.57 -0.40 -7.98
CA VAL A 130 2.74 -1.11 -7.42
C VAL A 130 2.36 -2.00 -6.24
N ARG A 131 1.52 -1.51 -5.31
CA ARG A 131 1.01 -2.31 -4.19
C ARG A 131 0.19 -3.51 -4.66
N GLY A 132 -0.70 -3.33 -5.63
CA GLY A 132 -1.49 -4.44 -6.19
C GLY A 132 -0.64 -5.51 -6.88
N VAL A 133 0.39 -5.09 -7.62
CA VAL A 133 1.37 -6.02 -8.22
C VAL A 133 2.16 -6.76 -7.14
N ARG A 134 2.58 -6.05 -6.07
CA ARG A 134 3.28 -6.64 -4.91
C ARG A 134 2.45 -7.71 -4.21
N GLU A 135 1.18 -7.41 -3.95
CA GLU A 135 0.23 -8.37 -3.35
C GLU A 135 0.06 -9.62 -4.20
N THR A 136 -0.04 -9.44 -5.52
CA THR A 136 -0.14 -10.56 -6.46
C THR A 136 1.12 -11.43 -6.42
N ALA A 137 2.30 -10.81 -6.43
CA ALA A 137 3.57 -11.52 -6.37
C ALA A 137 3.73 -12.30 -5.04
N ILE A 138 3.41 -11.67 -3.92
CA ILE A 138 3.43 -12.32 -2.59
C ILE A 138 2.44 -13.49 -2.54
N LYS A 139 1.23 -13.35 -3.13
CA LYS A 139 0.25 -14.45 -3.18
C LYS A 139 0.78 -15.64 -3.99
N GLN A 140 1.48 -15.40 -5.08
CA GLN A 140 2.12 -16.47 -5.87
C GLN A 140 3.22 -17.17 -5.07
N ILE A 141 4.07 -16.41 -4.37
CA ILE A 141 5.11 -16.98 -3.48
C ILE A 141 4.46 -17.86 -2.40
N ARG A 142 3.45 -17.36 -1.70
CA ARG A 142 2.73 -18.12 -0.66
C ARG A 142 2.14 -19.42 -1.19
N LYS A 143 1.58 -19.41 -2.40
CA LYS A 143 1.03 -20.62 -3.03
C LYS A 143 2.13 -21.64 -3.29
N LYS A 144 3.26 -21.22 -3.86
CA LYS A 144 4.41 -22.11 -4.13
C LYS A 144 5.02 -22.66 -2.83
N TYR A 145 5.15 -21.80 -1.82
CA TYR A 145 5.64 -22.19 -0.51
C TYR A 145 4.74 -23.25 0.13
N LYS A 146 3.41 -23.06 0.09
CA LYS A 146 2.44 -24.06 0.55
C LYS A 146 2.62 -25.41 -0.17
N THR A 147 2.70 -25.41 -1.49
CA THR A 147 2.89 -26.66 -2.26
C THR A 147 4.23 -27.34 -1.95
N ALA A 148 5.30 -26.56 -1.70
CA ALA A 148 6.59 -27.10 -1.33
C ALA A 148 6.54 -27.75 0.07
N LEU A 149 5.85 -27.12 1.03
CA LEU A 149 5.65 -27.67 2.37
C LEU A 149 4.79 -28.93 2.37
N GLU A 150 3.71 -28.97 1.59
CA GLU A 150 2.88 -30.18 1.41
C GLU A 150 3.69 -31.32 0.81
N THR A 151 4.51 -31.03 -0.20
CA THR A 151 5.42 -32.03 -0.80
C THR A 151 6.43 -32.53 0.23
N ARG A 152 7.01 -31.64 1.03
CA ARG A 152 7.96 -32.01 2.09
C ARG A 152 7.28 -32.82 3.20
N LEU A 153 6.04 -32.52 3.55
CA LEU A 153 5.25 -33.27 4.52
C LEU A 153 5.00 -34.72 4.05
N LEU A 154 4.75 -34.91 2.74
CA LEU A 154 4.56 -36.24 2.14
C LEU A 154 5.82 -37.12 2.22
N HIS A 155 7.01 -36.54 2.04
CA HIS A 155 8.27 -37.29 2.00
C HIS A 155 9.00 -37.33 3.36
N LEU A 156 8.83 -36.32 4.21
CA LEU A 156 9.58 -36.09 5.46
C LEU A 156 8.70 -35.42 6.54
N PRO A 157 7.69 -36.11 7.09
CA PRO A 157 6.64 -35.49 7.93
C PRO A 157 7.13 -34.86 9.24
N TRP A 158 8.30 -35.25 9.74
CA TRP A 158 8.85 -34.79 11.02
C TRP A 158 9.70 -33.51 10.93
N THR A 159 9.87 -32.96 9.74
CA THR A 159 10.88 -31.91 9.47
C THR A 159 10.31 -30.48 9.43
N LEU A 160 9.00 -30.30 9.63
CA LEU A 160 8.42 -28.96 9.63
C LEU A 160 8.69 -28.21 10.94
N THR A 161 9.22 -27.00 10.80
CA THR A 161 9.33 -26.02 11.88
C THR A 161 7.95 -25.60 12.40
N LEU A 162 7.92 -25.01 13.59
CA LEU A 162 6.66 -24.56 14.21
C LEU A 162 5.93 -23.54 13.32
N ASP A 163 6.67 -22.60 12.72
CA ASP A 163 6.10 -21.58 11.83
C ASP A 163 5.60 -22.17 10.51
N GLU A 164 6.26 -23.19 9.95
CA GLU A 164 5.79 -23.89 8.75
C GLU A 164 4.51 -24.69 9.01
N LYS A 165 4.41 -25.34 10.17
CA LYS A 165 3.18 -26.03 10.60
C LYS A 165 2.04 -25.03 10.76
N TYR A 166 2.29 -23.92 11.46
CA TYR A 166 1.30 -22.85 11.60
C TYR A 166 0.87 -22.31 10.24
N PHE A 167 1.81 -22.07 9.33
CA PHE A 167 1.48 -21.56 7.99
C PHE A 167 0.59 -22.52 7.18
N LEU A 168 0.79 -23.84 7.31
CA LEU A 168 -0.07 -24.82 6.65
C LEU A 168 -1.49 -24.85 7.22
N GLU A 169 -1.62 -24.76 8.54
CA GLU A 169 -2.91 -24.84 9.23
C GLU A 169 -3.70 -23.53 9.16
N ASN A 170 -3.04 -22.41 9.46
CA ASN A 170 -3.67 -21.11 9.70
C ASN A 170 -3.32 -20.05 8.64
N GLY A 171 -2.30 -20.28 7.81
CA GLY A 171 -1.83 -19.31 6.81
C GLY A 171 -0.87 -18.27 7.40
N VAL A 172 -0.95 -17.03 6.91
CA VAL A 172 0.00 -15.98 7.33
C VAL A 172 -0.44 -15.34 8.63
N ARG A 173 0.40 -15.44 9.66
CA ARG A 173 0.23 -14.75 10.94
C ARG A 173 -0.04 -13.26 10.74
N THR A 174 -1.09 -12.78 11.38
CA THR A 174 -1.37 -11.35 11.50
C THR A 174 -0.41 -10.70 12.49
N LYS A 175 -0.28 -9.37 12.43
CA LYS A 175 0.66 -8.63 13.29
C LYS A 175 0.31 -8.77 14.78
N ASP A 176 -0.99 -8.90 15.08
CA ASP A 176 -1.51 -8.99 16.44
C ASP A 176 -1.16 -10.36 17.06
N GLU A 177 -1.24 -11.44 16.29
CA GLU A 177 -0.86 -12.81 16.71
C GLU A 177 0.64 -12.97 16.95
N LYS A 178 1.48 -12.20 16.25
CA LYS A 178 2.95 -12.23 16.44
C LYS A 178 3.40 -11.56 17.74
N ASN A 179 2.64 -10.57 18.22
CA ASN A 179 2.98 -9.84 19.44
C ASN A 179 2.53 -10.57 20.71
N SER A 180 1.53 -11.45 20.63
CA SER A 180 1.07 -12.25 21.77
C SER A 180 1.99 -13.41 22.15
N GLU A 181 2.85 -13.90 21.24
CA GLU A 181 3.83 -14.96 21.53
C GLU A 181 5.13 -14.44 22.17
N LYS A 182 5.34 -13.12 22.23
CA LYS A 182 6.54 -12.49 22.82
C LYS A 182 6.38 -12.08 24.30
N GLN A 183 5.25 -12.42 24.93
CA GLN A 183 4.98 -12.17 26.35
C GLN A 183 5.17 -13.42 27.20
#